data_AF-A0A4U3MD52-F1
#
_entry.id   AF-A0A4U3MD52-F1
#
_cell.length_a   1.000
_cell.length_b   1.000
_cell.length_c   1.000
_cell.angle_alpha   90.00
_cell.angle_beta   90.00
_cell.angle_gamma   90.00
#
_symmetry.space_group_name_H-M   'P 1'
#
loop_
_entity.id
_entity.type
_entity.pdbx_description
1 polymer ?
#
loop_
_entity_poly.entity_id
_entity_poly.type
_entity_poly.pdbx_seq_one_letter_code
_entity_poly.pdbx_strand_id
1 'polypeptide(L)'
;MTTALAGGLDQIVLVVAAVLWPAAAGFAFAAFRPPHDPRFHLAALALSAGAVVVSGVRVALTVRLMQAGWWFVAEKVLLALPLLLVPMVYALTTTVPALLRRERDLRRAYPLILTAIGAIAGVACDVVVSYPVTPSSALVVMLVGGGAAALAWRLVARGGGDRWRIAGFAVALTGVVWAITGSFSGAPMHAGHDTAAGGVSVASLRGPADPGARKYTLTAKASSLTVGGRTVETWSFNGQNPGPTLRVRQGETLEVTLRNELPGDQGVTIHWHGYDLPAGEDGVPGVTQDAVKPGGEHVYRFRADDPGTYWYHSHQNSSIAVAKGLFGLLIVEPAEGDHTVAIHSYGNVQTLAFDDQPPTDRRVAADIPPGTPVRLRIADTDSVPVTLGLSGVDFRLASVDARDVAGATPLRDRRIKLAAGGRYDLAFTMPDGPVMLSVEGHPGLALNGQTAPATGDLLDVTRYGTLPELREEFDQEIVWVLDKTFAMVDGVPRLAHTVNGKGYPNIPTPIVREGERVKITIVNRSGDLHPMHPHGHHVEVLSRDGRAANGMLVDTFDVEPGEVWVVALTADNPGLWMSHCHDLAHAVQGMEFHVAYEGITTPYDIGGPTGNHPA
;
A
#
# COMPACT_ATOMS: atom_id res chain seq x y z
N MET A 1 -15.41 -10.07 -15.86
CA MET A 1 -15.43 -9.45 -14.51
C MET A 1 -14.04 -9.56 -13.93
N THR A 2 -13.43 -8.43 -13.58
CA THR A 2 -12.11 -8.37 -12.91
C THR A 2 -12.21 -8.87 -11.46
N THR A 3 -11.08 -9.21 -10.85
CA THR A 3 -11.02 -9.62 -9.43
C THR A 3 -11.47 -8.48 -8.52
N ALA A 4 -11.05 -7.24 -8.80
CA ALA A 4 -11.50 -6.03 -8.11
C ALA A 4 -13.03 -5.90 -8.08
N LEU A 5 -13.68 -6.03 -9.24
CA LEU A 5 -15.14 -5.92 -9.35
C LEU A 5 -15.83 -7.07 -8.61
N ALA A 6 -15.30 -8.30 -8.68
CA ALA A 6 -15.83 -9.43 -7.94
C ALA A 6 -15.73 -9.20 -6.42
N GLY A 7 -14.61 -8.68 -5.93
CA GLY A 7 -14.41 -8.33 -4.52
C GLY A 7 -15.33 -7.22 -4.04
N GLY A 8 -15.46 -6.13 -4.82
CA GLY A 8 -16.38 -5.05 -4.51
C GLY A 8 -17.85 -5.49 -4.48
N LEU A 9 -18.27 -6.34 -5.42
CA LEU A 9 -19.60 -6.94 -5.38
C LEU A 9 -19.81 -7.88 -4.18
N ASP A 10 -18.78 -8.65 -3.80
CA ASP A 10 -18.85 -9.52 -2.62
C ASP A 10 -19.08 -8.71 -1.35
N GLN A 11 -18.39 -7.57 -1.18
CA GLN A 11 -18.61 -6.65 -0.06
C GLN A 11 -20.05 -6.11 -0.01
N ILE A 12 -20.60 -5.69 -1.16
CA ILE A 12 -21.98 -5.20 -1.23
C ILE A 12 -22.96 -6.32 -0.85
N VAL A 13 -22.79 -7.50 -1.44
CA VAL A 13 -23.65 -8.68 -1.19
C VAL A 13 -23.56 -9.11 0.26
N LEU A 14 -22.37 -9.04 0.88
CA LEU A 14 -22.15 -9.32 2.29
C LEU A 14 -22.95 -8.37 3.19
N VAL A 15 -22.90 -7.06 2.95
CA VAL A 15 -23.66 -6.07 3.72
C VAL A 15 -25.17 -6.29 3.53
N VAL A 16 -25.63 -6.53 2.31
CA VAL A 16 -27.05 -6.81 2.03
C VAL A 16 -27.51 -8.08 2.77
N ALA A 17 -26.71 -9.15 2.77
CA ALA A 17 -27.01 -10.36 3.53
C ALA A 17 -27.07 -10.08 5.04
N ALA A 18 -26.15 -9.27 5.57
CA ALA A 18 -26.11 -8.85 6.96
C ALA A 18 -27.27 -7.93 7.37
N VAL A 19 -28.07 -7.41 6.42
CA VAL A 19 -29.32 -6.69 6.69
C VAL A 19 -30.53 -7.61 6.54
N LEU A 20 -30.60 -8.38 5.45
CA LEU A 20 -31.74 -9.23 5.14
C LEU A 20 -31.94 -10.36 6.15
N TRP A 21 -30.86 -11.01 6.60
CA TRP A 21 -30.98 -12.11 7.57
C TRP A 21 -31.48 -11.64 8.94
N PRO A 22 -30.95 -10.55 9.55
CA PRO A 22 -31.54 -9.99 10.76
C PRO A 22 -33.00 -9.53 10.58
N ALA A 23 -33.36 -8.93 9.45
CA ALA A 23 -34.74 -8.55 9.17
C ALA A 23 -35.65 -9.78 9.13
N ALA A 24 -35.26 -10.83 8.40
CA ALA A 24 -35.99 -12.09 8.34
C ALA A 24 -36.16 -12.72 9.73
N ALA A 25 -35.09 -12.73 10.54
CA ALA A 25 -35.11 -13.24 11.91
C ALA A 25 -36.04 -12.42 12.83
N GLY A 26 -36.03 -11.09 12.72
CA GLY A 26 -36.91 -10.20 13.48
C GLY A 26 -38.38 -10.39 13.15
N PHE A 27 -38.73 -10.48 11.86
CA PHE A 27 -40.10 -10.78 11.43
C PHE A 27 -40.54 -12.19 11.80
N ALA A 28 -39.65 -13.19 11.74
CA ALA A 28 -39.96 -14.54 12.21
C ALA A 28 -40.20 -14.57 13.72
N PHE A 29 -39.38 -13.85 14.50
CA PHE A 29 -39.59 -13.70 15.94
C PHE A 29 -40.95 -13.06 16.25
N ALA A 30 -41.32 -11.98 15.53
CA ALA A 30 -42.62 -11.32 15.67
C ALA A 30 -43.78 -12.24 15.26
N ALA A 31 -43.62 -13.04 14.19
CA ALA A 31 -44.63 -13.99 13.72
C ALA A 31 -44.95 -15.06 14.80
N PHE A 32 -43.92 -15.60 15.45
CA PHE A 32 -44.07 -16.62 16.48
C PHE A 32 -44.43 -16.07 17.87
N ARG A 33 -44.33 -14.75 18.08
CA ARG A 33 -44.64 -14.09 19.35
C ARG A 33 -46.05 -13.48 19.35
N PRO A 34 -46.79 -13.52 20.48
CA PRO A 34 -48.05 -12.80 20.59
C PRO A 34 -47.87 -11.27 20.59
N PRO A 35 -48.79 -10.48 20.00
CA PRO A 35 -49.97 -10.91 19.25
C PRO A 35 -49.62 -11.37 17.82
N HIS A 36 -50.28 -12.42 17.35
CA HIS A 36 -49.97 -13.03 16.05
C HIS A 36 -50.60 -12.25 14.89
N ASP A 37 -49.76 -11.65 14.03
CA ASP A 37 -50.17 -11.04 12.76
C ASP A 37 -49.67 -11.88 11.56
N PRO A 38 -50.56 -12.39 10.68
CA PRO A 38 -50.17 -13.14 9.49
C PRO A 38 -49.22 -12.42 8.54
N ARG A 39 -49.20 -11.07 8.56
CA ARG A 39 -48.29 -10.26 7.73
C ARG A 39 -46.83 -10.52 8.09
N PHE A 40 -46.52 -10.78 9.36
CA PHE A 40 -45.16 -11.09 9.79
C PHE A 40 -44.67 -12.44 9.27
N HIS A 41 -45.55 -13.44 9.12
CA HIS A 41 -45.18 -14.72 8.49
C HIS A 41 -44.80 -14.52 7.02
N LEU A 42 -45.59 -13.76 6.27
CA LEU A 42 -45.33 -13.50 4.86
C LEU A 42 -44.04 -12.68 4.67
N ALA A 43 -43.84 -11.64 5.48
CA ALA A 43 -42.63 -10.83 5.46
C ALA A 43 -41.39 -11.67 5.79
N ALA A 44 -41.45 -12.52 6.83
CA ALA A 44 -40.35 -13.40 7.20
C ALA A 44 -39.99 -14.40 6.07
N LEU A 45 -40.99 -14.98 5.41
CA LEU A 45 -40.78 -15.88 4.26
C LEU A 45 -40.17 -15.16 3.06
N ALA A 46 -40.70 -13.99 2.70
CA ALA A 46 -40.20 -13.21 1.57
C ALA A 46 -38.75 -12.74 1.79
N LEU A 47 -38.45 -12.20 2.99
CA LEU A 47 -37.10 -11.79 3.35
C LEU A 47 -36.14 -12.98 3.42
N SER A 48 -36.57 -14.13 3.95
CA SER A 48 -35.74 -15.34 3.95
C SER A 48 -35.42 -15.81 2.52
N ALA A 49 -36.40 -15.80 1.61
CA ALA A 49 -36.19 -16.16 0.22
C ALA A 49 -35.19 -15.22 -0.47
N GLY A 50 -35.34 -13.90 -0.28
CA GLY A 50 -34.38 -12.91 -0.78
C GLY A 50 -32.98 -13.11 -0.19
N ALA A 51 -32.88 -13.34 1.12
CA ALA A 51 -31.60 -13.55 1.80
C ALA A 51 -30.88 -14.83 1.32
N VAL A 52 -31.61 -15.90 1.01
CA VAL A 52 -31.04 -17.12 0.40
C VAL A 52 -30.47 -16.83 -0.98
N VAL A 53 -31.19 -16.08 -1.83
CA VAL A 53 -30.70 -15.70 -3.16
C VAL A 53 -29.41 -14.88 -3.04
N VAL A 54 -29.40 -13.86 -2.18
CA VAL A 54 -28.21 -13.04 -1.91
C VAL A 54 -27.05 -13.88 -1.39
N SER A 55 -27.31 -14.83 -0.48
CA SER A 55 -26.28 -15.74 0.03
C SER A 55 -25.73 -16.67 -1.07
N GLY A 56 -26.59 -17.12 -1.99
CA GLY A 56 -26.18 -17.89 -3.17
C GLY A 56 -25.29 -17.09 -4.13
N VAL A 57 -25.61 -15.81 -4.35
CA VAL A 57 -24.76 -14.89 -5.12
C VAL A 57 -23.40 -14.74 -4.45
N ARG A 58 -23.36 -14.61 -3.11
CA ARG A 58 -22.10 -14.54 -2.35
C ARG A 58 -21.22 -15.77 -2.55
N VAL A 59 -21.82 -16.97 -2.50
CA VAL A 59 -21.10 -18.23 -2.77
C VAL A 59 -20.54 -18.23 -4.19
N ALA A 60 -21.30 -17.80 -5.19
CA ALA A 60 -20.83 -17.72 -6.58
C ALA A 60 -19.68 -16.70 -6.74
N LEU A 61 -19.75 -15.55 -6.07
CA LEU A 61 -18.66 -14.56 -6.05
C LEU A 61 -17.41 -15.11 -5.36
N THR A 62 -17.57 -15.83 -4.24
CA THR A 62 -16.45 -16.50 -3.56
C THR A 62 -15.79 -17.54 -4.48
N VAL A 63 -16.55 -18.35 -5.21
CA VAL A 63 -16.00 -19.28 -6.20
C VAL A 63 -15.22 -18.54 -7.30
N ARG A 64 -15.74 -17.40 -7.78
CA ARG A 64 -15.04 -16.58 -8.78
C ARG A 64 -13.75 -15.97 -8.23
N LEU A 65 -13.74 -15.49 -6.99
CA LEU A 65 -12.54 -14.96 -6.33
C LEU A 65 -11.50 -16.06 -6.10
N MET A 66 -11.93 -17.27 -5.75
CA MET A 66 -11.05 -18.42 -5.56
C MET A 66 -10.27 -18.79 -6.83
N GLN A 67 -10.82 -18.52 -8.02
CA GLN A 67 -10.11 -18.69 -9.29
C GLN A 67 -8.96 -17.70 -9.47
N ALA A 68 -9.01 -16.52 -8.82
CA ALA A 68 -7.91 -15.56 -8.80
C ALA A 68 -6.86 -15.89 -7.72
N GLY A 69 -7.21 -16.77 -6.76
CA GLY A 69 -6.30 -17.32 -5.78
C GLY A 69 -6.94 -17.56 -4.41
N TRP A 70 -6.38 -18.52 -3.66
CA TRP A 70 -6.87 -18.91 -2.34
C TRP A 70 -6.84 -17.75 -1.33
N TRP A 71 -5.84 -16.86 -1.46
CA TRP A 71 -5.69 -15.68 -0.62
C TRP A 71 -6.93 -14.78 -0.63
N PHE A 72 -7.71 -14.67 -1.71
CA PHE A 72 -8.90 -13.81 -1.75
C PHE A 72 -10.11 -14.35 -0.95
N VAL A 73 -10.06 -15.61 -0.54
CA VAL A 73 -11.24 -16.35 -0.06
C VAL A 73 -11.01 -17.15 1.20
N ALA A 74 -9.79 -17.18 1.76
CA ALA A 74 -9.45 -18.04 2.88
C ALA A 74 -10.39 -17.84 4.08
N GLU A 75 -10.60 -16.60 4.53
CA GLU A 75 -11.53 -16.26 5.61
C GLU A 75 -13.00 -16.50 5.24
N LYS A 76 -13.35 -16.32 3.96
CA LYS A 76 -14.71 -16.55 3.46
C LYS A 76 -15.06 -18.03 3.54
N VAL A 77 -14.17 -18.90 3.04
CA VAL A 77 -14.39 -20.34 2.95
C VAL A 77 -14.23 -21.01 4.31
N LEU A 78 -13.22 -20.64 5.10
CA LEU A 78 -12.94 -21.29 6.38
C LEU A 78 -13.88 -20.83 7.51
N LEU A 79 -14.39 -19.61 7.44
CA LEU A 79 -15.11 -19.00 8.57
C LEU A 79 -16.45 -18.39 8.17
N ALA A 80 -16.47 -17.37 7.29
CA ALA A 80 -17.68 -16.58 7.05
C ALA A 80 -18.84 -17.38 6.42
N LEU A 81 -18.56 -18.18 5.39
CA LEU A 81 -19.56 -18.99 4.70
C LEU A 81 -20.08 -20.15 5.58
N PRO A 82 -19.24 -20.95 6.27
CA PRO A 82 -19.74 -21.96 7.20
C PRO A 82 -20.64 -21.36 8.29
N LEU A 83 -20.24 -20.22 8.87
CA LEU A 83 -21.02 -19.52 9.89
C LEU A 83 -22.40 -19.07 9.39
N LEU A 84 -22.54 -18.80 8.10
CA LEU A 84 -23.80 -18.41 7.47
C LEU A 84 -24.62 -19.62 6.99
N LEU A 85 -24.00 -20.49 6.19
CA LEU A 85 -24.69 -21.52 5.42
C LEU A 85 -25.20 -22.67 6.30
N VAL A 86 -24.47 -23.05 7.35
CA VAL A 86 -24.90 -24.13 8.26
C VAL A 86 -26.20 -23.75 8.99
N PRO A 87 -26.31 -22.61 9.70
CA PRO A 87 -27.57 -22.21 10.33
C PRO A 87 -28.65 -21.85 9.29
N MET A 88 -28.27 -21.39 8.10
CA MET A 88 -29.23 -21.18 7.00
C MET A 88 -29.95 -22.50 6.64
N VAL A 89 -29.21 -23.59 6.40
CA VAL A 89 -29.80 -24.90 6.10
C VAL A 89 -30.68 -25.38 7.26
N TYR A 90 -30.26 -25.15 8.50
CA TYR A 90 -31.09 -25.44 9.67
C TYR A 90 -32.40 -24.64 9.66
N ALA A 91 -32.35 -23.34 9.39
CA ALA A 91 -33.53 -22.49 9.29
C ALA A 91 -34.48 -22.89 8.15
N LEU A 92 -33.94 -23.29 6.98
CA LEU A 92 -34.73 -23.74 5.84
C LEU A 92 -35.47 -25.06 6.12
N THR A 93 -34.88 -25.94 6.95
CA THR A 93 -35.48 -27.24 7.28
C THR A 93 -36.42 -27.18 8.48
N THR A 94 -36.28 -26.20 9.37
CA THR A 94 -37.13 -26.11 10.57
C THR A 94 -37.99 -24.85 10.64
N THR A 95 -37.42 -23.67 10.42
CA THR A 95 -38.12 -22.39 10.62
C THR A 95 -39.07 -22.07 9.48
N VAL A 96 -38.64 -22.27 8.24
CA VAL A 96 -39.48 -22.01 7.05
C VAL A 96 -40.74 -22.88 7.03
N PRO A 97 -40.66 -24.22 7.26
CA PRO A 97 -41.87 -25.04 7.39
C PRO A 97 -42.79 -24.59 8.53
N ALA A 98 -42.23 -24.20 9.67
CA ALA A 98 -43.02 -23.69 10.80
C ALA A 98 -43.71 -22.36 10.48
N LEU A 99 -43.07 -21.46 9.72
CA LEU A 99 -43.67 -20.21 9.24
C LEU A 99 -44.83 -20.49 8.27
N LEU A 100 -44.65 -21.43 7.34
CA LEU A 100 -45.69 -21.86 6.38
C LEU A 100 -46.89 -22.50 7.09
N ARG A 101 -46.64 -23.32 8.12
CA ARG A 101 -47.67 -23.95 8.96
C ARG A 101 -48.27 -23.01 10.01
N ARG A 102 -47.72 -21.80 10.15
CA ARG A 102 -48.10 -20.81 11.16
C ARG A 102 -48.09 -21.37 12.58
N GLU A 103 -47.03 -22.11 12.91
CA GLU A 103 -46.78 -22.58 14.28
C GLU A 103 -46.68 -21.39 15.25
N ARG A 104 -46.83 -21.64 16.55
CA ARG A 104 -46.79 -20.61 17.62
C ARG A 104 -45.67 -20.84 18.63
N ASP A 105 -44.67 -21.64 18.26
CA ASP A 105 -43.51 -21.90 19.10
C ASP A 105 -42.39 -20.90 18.76
N LEU A 106 -42.12 -19.98 19.68
CA LEU A 106 -41.07 -18.98 19.54
C LEU A 106 -39.69 -19.61 19.28
N ARG A 107 -39.46 -20.85 19.74
CA ARG A 107 -38.21 -21.60 19.51
C ARG A 107 -37.92 -21.83 18.03
N ARG A 108 -38.95 -21.82 17.18
CA ARG A 108 -38.80 -21.90 15.72
C ARG A 108 -38.14 -20.67 15.12
N ALA A 109 -38.07 -19.53 15.81
CA ALA A 109 -37.33 -18.35 15.34
C ALA A 109 -35.81 -18.51 15.44
N TYR A 110 -35.33 -19.34 16.38
CA TYR A 110 -33.91 -19.41 16.74
C TYR A 110 -32.95 -19.74 15.59
N PRO A 111 -33.24 -20.70 14.70
CA PRO A 111 -32.37 -21.00 13.55
C PRO A 111 -32.17 -19.78 12.63
N LEU A 112 -33.21 -18.98 12.35
CA LEU A 112 -33.05 -17.74 11.57
C LEU A 112 -32.22 -16.69 12.32
N ILE A 113 -32.34 -16.62 13.65
CA ILE A 113 -31.50 -15.74 14.46
C ILE A 113 -30.03 -16.18 14.40
N LEU A 114 -29.75 -17.49 14.41
CA LEU A 114 -28.40 -18.01 14.19
C LEU A 114 -27.86 -17.63 12.81
N THR A 115 -28.68 -17.74 11.76
CA THR A 115 -28.28 -17.32 10.40
C THR A 115 -27.98 -15.82 10.34
N ALA A 116 -28.78 -15.00 11.02
CA ALA A 116 -28.54 -13.56 11.16
C ALA A 116 -27.21 -13.26 11.87
N ILE A 117 -26.91 -13.96 12.97
CA ILE A 117 -25.62 -13.84 13.66
C ILE A 117 -24.48 -14.27 12.75
N GLY A 118 -24.63 -15.37 12.00
CA GLY A 118 -23.65 -15.84 11.01
C GLY A 118 -23.40 -14.83 9.88
N ALA A 119 -24.45 -14.19 9.37
CA ALA A 119 -24.34 -13.14 8.37
C ALA A 119 -23.55 -11.92 8.89
N ILE A 120 -23.84 -11.48 10.11
CA ILE A 120 -23.11 -10.38 10.77
C ILE A 120 -21.67 -10.78 11.09
N ALA A 121 -21.44 -12.01 11.56
CA ALA A 121 -20.10 -12.54 11.80
C ALA A 121 -19.27 -12.56 10.51
N GLY A 122 -19.91 -12.76 9.35
CA GLY A 122 -19.26 -12.62 8.04
C GLY A 122 -18.70 -11.21 7.79
N VAL A 123 -19.39 -10.16 8.23
CA VAL A 123 -18.85 -8.77 8.16
C VAL A 123 -17.67 -8.61 9.10
N ALA A 124 -17.77 -9.17 10.31
CA ALA A 124 -16.66 -9.14 11.27
C ALA A 124 -15.42 -9.89 10.74
N CYS A 125 -15.59 -10.98 9.98
CA CYS A 125 -14.49 -11.69 9.34
C CYS A 125 -13.70 -10.75 8.42
N ASP A 126 -14.37 -10.02 7.54
CA ASP A 126 -13.68 -9.15 6.56
C ASP A 126 -12.93 -7.97 7.20
N VAL A 127 -13.31 -7.59 8.43
CA VAL A 127 -12.69 -6.47 9.17
C VAL A 127 -11.60 -6.94 10.14
N VAL A 128 -11.72 -8.15 10.71
CA VAL A 128 -10.86 -8.65 11.81
C VAL A 128 -9.95 -9.80 11.37
N VAL A 129 -10.29 -10.49 10.29
CA VAL A 129 -9.59 -11.70 9.83
C VAL A 129 -8.93 -11.39 8.48
N SER A 130 -7.63 -11.11 8.53
CA SER A 130 -6.77 -11.05 7.35
C SER A 130 -6.18 -12.41 7.00
N TYR A 131 -5.46 -12.49 5.89
CA TYR A 131 -4.68 -13.65 5.49
C TYR A 131 -3.31 -13.69 6.20
N PRO A 132 -2.85 -14.87 6.65
CA PRO A 132 -3.59 -16.12 6.73
C PRO A 132 -4.60 -16.09 7.88
N VAL A 133 -5.67 -16.88 7.76
CA VAL A 133 -6.63 -17.08 8.86
C VAL A 133 -5.91 -17.77 10.02
N THR A 134 -5.67 -17.03 11.10
CA THR A 134 -5.04 -17.56 12.32
C THR A 134 -6.07 -18.16 13.28
N PRO A 135 -5.68 -19.13 14.13
CA PRO A 135 -6.57 -19.63 15.18
C PRO A 135 -7.09 -18.54 16.12
N SER A 136 -6.27 -17.54 16.44
CA SER A 136 -6.66 -16.42 17.31
C SER A 136 -7.71 -15.53 16.66
N SER A 137 -7.51 -15.11 15.41
CA SER A 137 -8.48 -14.27 14.68
C SER A 137 -9.81 -15.01 14.44
N ALA A 138 -9.75 -16.31 14.11
CA ALA A 138 -10.95 -17.13 14.01
C ALA A 138 -11.68 -17.27 15.37
N LEU A 139 -10.95 -17.48 16.45
CA LEU A 139 -11.52 -17.64 17.79
C LEU A 139 -12.26 -16.38 18.26
N VAL A 140 -11.76 -15.18 17.96
CA VAL A 140 -12.45 -13.90 18.26
C VAL A 140 -13.86 -13.90 17.68
N VAL A 141 -13.98 -14.14 16.37
CA VAL A 141 -15.27 -14.14 15.67
C VAL A 141 -16.19 -15.24 16.23
N MET A 142 -15.64 -16.43 16.43
CA MET A 142 -16.40 -17.59 16.94
C MET A 142 -16.96 -17.35 18.35
N LEU A 143 -16.18 -16.74 19.25
CA LEU A 143 -16.62 -16.48 20.62
C LEU A 143 -17.67 -15.38 20.70
N VAL A 144 -17.50 -14.29 19.94
CA VAL A 144 -18.49 -13.21 19.86
C VAL A 144 -19.80 -13.74 19.26
N GLY A 145 -19.72 -14.47 18.15
CA GLY A 145 -20.89 -15.09 17.51
C GLY A 145 -21.55 -16.15 18.40
N GLY A 146 -20.76 -17.03 19.02
CA GLY A 146 -21.25 -18.06 19.94
C GLY A 146 -21.91 -17.47 21.20
N GLY A 147 -21.34 -16.39 21.74
CA GLY A 147 -21.91 -15.64 22.85
C GLY A 147 -23.27 -15.01 22.50
N ALA A 148 -23.36 -14.36 21.34
CA ALA A 148 -24.62 -13.82 20.82
C ALA A 148 -25.66 -14.92 20.59
N ALA A 149 -25.25 -16.07 20.04
CA ALA A 149 -26.10 -17.23 19.81
C ALA A 149 -26.64 -17.83 21.13
N ALA A 150 -25.80 -17.92 22.16
CA ALA A 150 -26.21 -18.39 23.48
C ALA A 150 -27.20 -17.43 24.17
N LEU A 151 -26.98 -16.11 24.04
CA LEU A 151 -27.89 -15.09 24.53
C LEU A 151 -29.25 -15.16 23.81
N ALA A 152 -29.25 -15.24 22.48
CA ALA A 152 -30.45 -15.38 21.67
C ALA A 152 -31.26 -16.63 22.03
N TRP A 153 -30.59 -17.78 22.21
CA TRP A 153 -31.24 -19.01 22.66
C TRP A 153 -31.98 -18.81 23.98
N ARG A 154 -31.34 -18.15 24.94
CA ARG A 154 -31.96 -17.90 26.25
C ARG A 154 -33.20 -17.03 26.17
N LEU A 155 -33.17 -15.98 25.33
CA LEU A 155 -34.32 -15.09 25.13
C LEU A 155 -35.53 -15.81 24.51
N VAL A 156 -35.27 -16.81 23.69
CA VAL A 156 -36.29 -17.60 22.99
C VAL A 156 -36.75 -18.82 23.79
N ALA A 157 -35.88 -19.41 24.62
CA ALA A 157 -36.14 -20.66 25.34
C ALA A 157 -36.85 -20.49 26.71
N ARG A 158 -36.76 -19.32 27.37
CA ARG A 158 -37.39 -19.07 28.70
C ARG A 158 -38.18 -17.75 28.74
N GLY A 159 -39.43 -17.82 29.18
CA GLY A 159 -40.18 -16.65 29.64
C GLY A 159 -39.65 -16.19 30.99
N GLY A 160 -38.99 -15.01 31.03
CA GLY A 160 -38.59 -14.26 32.23
C GLY A 160 -37.54 -14.92 33.14
N GLY A 161 -36.31 -14.39 33.22
CA GLY A 161 -35.34 -14.88 34.21
C GLY A 161 -33.96 -14.20 34.25
N ASP A 162 -33.79 -13.36 35.28
CA ASP A 162 -32.60 -12.90 36.01
C ASP A 162 -31.44 -12.16 35.28
N ARG A 163 -31.53 -10.82 35.33
CA ARG A 163 -30.59 -9.81 34.77
C ARG A 163 -29.13 -9.96 35.22
N TRP A 164 -28.87 -10.48 36.42
CA TRP A 164 -27.52 -10.56 36.99
C TRP A 164 -26.65 -11.63 36.32
N ARG A 165 -27.26 -12.67 35.72
CA ARG A 165 -26.54 -13.73 35.01
C ARG A 165 -26.24 -13.36 33.55
N ILE A 166 -27.02 -12.42 32.98
CA ILE A 166 -26.75 -11.80 31.67
C ILE A 166 -25.56 -10.85 31.81
N ALA A 167 -25.52 -10.06 32.88
CA ALA A 167 -24.35 -9.24 33.22
C ALA A 167 -23.09 -10.11 33.43
N GLY A 168 -23.19 -11.24 34.13
CA GLY A 168 -22.06 -12.16 34.31
C GLY A 168 -21.52 -12.79 33.02
N PHE A 169 -22.40 -13.10 32.06
CA PHE A 169 -21.98 -13.63 30.76
C PHE A 169 -21.39 -12.55 29.85
N ALA A 170 -21.94 -11.33 29.88
CA ALA A 170 -21.35 -10.18 29.19
C ALA A 170 -19.96 -9.86 29.76
N VAL A 171 -19.78 -9.86 31.08
CA VAL A 171 -18.47 -9.68 31.73
C VAL A 171 -17.48 -10.79 31.37
N ALA A 172 -17.92 -12.05 31.28
CA ALA A 172 -17.07 -13.15 30.84
C ALA A 172 -16.67 -13.01 29.36
N LEU A 173 -17.59 -12.60 28.48
CA LEU A 173 -17.29 -12.33 27.07
C LEU A 173 -16.31 -11.14 26.93
N THR A 174 -16.51 -10.06 27.70
CA THR A 174 -15.57 -8.94 27.74
C THR A 174 -14.21 -9.36 28.28
N GLY A 175 -14.16 -10.18 29.33
CA GLY A 175 -12.90 -10.71 29.89
C GLY A 175 -12.13 -11.61 28.93
N VAL A 176 -12.84 -12.39 28.11
CA VAL A 176 -12.23 -13.22 27.06
C VAL A 176 -11.78 -12.37 25.86
N VAL A 177 -12.57 -11.37 25.44
CA VAL A 177 -12.13 -10.37 24.45
C VAL A 177 -10.88 -9.63 24.95
N TRP A 178 -10.82 -9.30 26.25
CA TRP A 178 -9.66 -8.64 26.87
C TRP A 178 -8.42 -9.57 26.94
N ALA A 179 -8.61 -10.85 27.25
CA ALA A 179 -7.55 -11.86 27.21
C ALA A 179 -7.04 -12.12 25.78
N ILE A 180 -7.91 -11.99 24.77
CA ILE A 180 -7.53 -12.13 23.36
C ILE A 180 -6.89 -10.84 22.83
N THR A 181 -7.28 -9.64 23.28
CA THR A 181 -6.48 -8.42 23.07
C THR A 181 -5.09 -8.55 23.71
N GLY A 182 -4.98 -9.27 24.83
CA GLY A 182 -3.71 -9.74 25.40
C GLY A 182 -3.02 -10.88 24.63
N SER A 183 -3.59 -11.35 23.52
CA SER A 183 -2.94 -12.22 22.52
C SER A 183 -2.52 -11.43 21.26
N PHE A 184 -2.91 -10.16 21.15
CA PHE A 184 -2.30 -9.18 20.24
C PHE A 184 -1.02 -8.56 20.83
N SER A 185 -0.72 -8.80 22.10
CA SER A 185 0.66 -8.68 22.59
C SER A 185 1.47 -9.85 22.03
N GLY A 186 1.85 -9.75 20.76
CA GLY A 186 3.19 -10.18 20.42
C GLY A 186 4.12 -9.41 21.35
N ALA A 187 5.01 -10.11 22.05
CA ALA A 187 6.25 -9.47 22.47
C ALA A 187 6.79 -8.70 21.25
N PRO A 188 7.37 -7.50 21.42
CA PRO A 188 7.90 -6.72 20.31
C PRO A 188 8.80 -7.65 19.49
N MET A 189 8.30 -8.10 18.34
CA MET A 189 9.09 -8.89 17.41
C MET A 189 9.87 -7.90 16.54
N HIS A 190 10.65 -7.04 17.19
CA HIS A 190 12.01 -6.76 16.73
C HIS A 190 12.92 -7.97 17.05
N ALA A 191 12.37 -9.19 16.97
CA ALA A 191 13.10 -10.43 17.10
C ALA A 191 13.83 -10.65 15.77
N GLY A 192 15.01 -10.05 15.63
CA GLY A 192 15.79 -10.16 14.40
C GLY A 192 17.07 -9.33 14.34
N HIS A 193 17.22 -8.29 15.17
CA HIS A 193 18.51 -7.62 15.35
C HIS A 193 19.17 -7.98 16.67
N ASP A 194 18.78 -9.13 17.26
CA ASP A 194 19.51 -9.67 18.40
C ASP A 194 20.99 -9.70 18.00
N THR A 195 21.72 -8.93 18.79
CA THR A 195 23.15 -8.64 18.80
C THR A 195 23.96 -9.92 18.97
N ALA A 196 23.78 -10.88 18.06
CA ALA A 196 24.63 -12.02 17.92
C ALA A 196 26.04 -11.48 17.76
N ALA A 197 26.84 -11.62 18.82
CA ALA A 197 28.22 -11.18 18.87
C ALA A 197 28.96 -11.85 17.70
N GLY A 198 29.10 -11.12 16.58
CA GLY A 198 29.64 -11.66 15.33
C GLY A 198 29.05 -11.11 14.02
N GLY A 199 27.95 -10.35 14.02
CA GLY A 199 27.38 -9.75 12.80
C GLY A 199 28.08 -8.48 12.30
N VAL A 200 27.89 -8.13 11.02
CA VAL A 200 28.34 -6.85 10.43
C VAL A 200 27.30 -5.77 10.75
N SER A 201 27.72 -4.68 11.38
CA SER A 201 26.83 -3.54 11.64
C SER A 201 26.51 -2.81 10.34
N VAL A 202 25.24 -2.54 10.07
CA VAL A 202 24.79 -1.74 8.92
C VAL A 202 25.44 -0.35 8.89
N ALA A 203 25.75 0.21 10.06
CA ALA A 203 26.46 1.49 10.20
C ALA A 203 27.88 1.47 9.61
N SER A 204 28.46 0.29 9.39
CA SER A 204 29.77 0.11 8.74
C SER A 204 29.69 -0.04 7.22
N LEU A 205 28.50 -0.27 6.67
CA LEU A 205 28.27 -0.40 5.23
C LEU A 205 28.15 1.00 4.61
N ARG A 206 29.29 1.68 4.50
CA ARG A 206 29.39 3.08 4.06
C ARG A 206 30.05 3.19 2.69
N GLY A 207 29.75 4.25 1.95
CA GLY A 207 30.43 4.53 0.69
C GLY A 207 31.87 5.02 0.88
N PRO A 208 32.68 5.03 -0.21
CA PRO A 208 34.08 5.40 -0.12
C PRO A 208 34.26 6.88 0.27
N ALA A 209 35.19 7.14 1.19
CA ALA A 209 35.66 8.49 1.47
C ALA A 209 36.65 8.93 0.39
N ASP A 210 36.15 9.67 -0.60
CA ASP A 210 36.92 10.14 -1.76
C ASP A 210 37.18 11.66 -1.66
N PRO A 211 38.44 12.11 -1.54
CA PRO A 211 38.78 13.54 -1.56
C PRO A 211 38.34 14.25 -2.85
N GLY A 212 38.22 13.52 -3.96
CA GLY A 212 37.75 14.00 -5.26
C GLY A 212 36.24 13.94 -5.46
N ALA A 213 35.46 13.55 -4.43
CA ALA A 213 34.01 13.45 -4.54
C ALA A 213 33.36 14.76 -5.01
N ARG A 214 32.27 14.62 -5.78
CA ARG A 214 31.31 15.70 -6.05
C ARG A 214 30.60 16.04 -4.74
N LYS A 215 30.83 17.23 -4.20
CA LYS A 215 30.31 17.63 -2.87
C LYS A 215 29.09 18.52 -2.96
N TYR A 216 28.08 18.21 -2.17
CA TYR A 216 26.91 19.05 -1.94
C TYR A 216 26.65 19.26 -0.45
N THR A 217 25.96 20.36 -0.13
CA THR A 217 25.39 20.60 1.19
C THR A 217 23.91 20.85 1.04
N LEU A 218 23.10 20.10 1.78
CA LEU A 218 21.66 20.26 1.85
C LEU A 218 21.27 20.65 3.28
N THR A 219 20.79 21.88 3.45
CA THR A 219 20.29 22.38 4.73
C THR A 219 18.77 22.30 4.76
N ALA A 220 18.23 21.41 5.60
CA ALA A 220 16.80 21.33 5.87
C ALA A 220 16.38 22.50 6.76
N LYS A 221 15.43 23.34 6.32
CA LYS A 221 14.94 24.48 7.08
C LYS A 221 13.48 24.82 6.77
N ALA A 222 12.83 25.56 7.66
CA ALA A 222 11.49 26.08 7.42
C ALA A 222 11.48 27.06 6.24
N SER A 223 10.39 27.02 5.45
CA SER A 223 10.17 27.84 4.27
C SER A 223 8.68 28.17 4.10
N SER A 224 8.34 28.91 3.06
CA SER A 224 6.95 29.11 2.64
C SER A 224 6.84 29.11 1.12
N LEU A 225 5.69 28.71 0.61
CA LEU A 225 5.39 28.65 -0.82
C LEU A 225 4.01 29.27 -1.07
N THR A 226 3.84 30.03 -2.14
CA THR A 226 2.52 30.54 -2.54
C THR A 226 1.99 29.73 -3.72
N VAL A 227 0.92 28.96 -3.47
CA VAL A 227 0.26 28.09 -4.47
C VAL A 227 -1.25 28.28 -4.37
N GLY A 228 -1.98 28.30 -5.50
CA GLY A 228 -3.44 28.49 -5.47
C GLY A 228 -3.88 29.82 -4.84
N GLY A 229 -3.01 30.84 -4.87
CA GLY A 229 -3.25 32.14 -4.23
C GLY A 229 -3.15 32.14 -2.70
N ARG A 230 -2.65 31.06 -2.08
CA ARG A 230 -2.46 30.95 -0.63
C ARG A 230 -0.99 30.69 -0.32
N THR A 231 -0.45 31.38 0.68
CA THR A 231 0.88 31.06 1.22
C THR A 231 0.74 29.94 2.24
N VAL A 232 1.47 28.85 2.03
CA VAL A 232 1.54 27.68 2.90
C VAL A 232 2.92 27.59 3.55
N GLU A 233 2.96 27.16 4.81
CA GLU A 233 4.22 26.85 5.50
C GLU A 233 4.77 25.51 5.05
N THR A 234 6.01 25.51 4.58
CA THR A 234 6.71 24.37 4.01
C THR A 234 8.04 24.15 4.72
N TRP A 235 8.70 23.04 4.42
CA TRP A 235 10.10 22.79 4.72
C TRP A 235 10.83 22.63 3.40
N SER A 236 12.12 22.94 3.37
CA SER A 236 12.92 22.93 2.13
C SER A 236 14.34 22.47 2.39
N PHE A 237 14.98 21.95 1.35
CA PHE A 237 16.43 21.88 1.29
C PHE A 237 16.96 23.17 0.65
N ASN A 238 17.89 23.84 1.33
CA ASN A 238 18.54 25.09 0.88
C ASN A 238 17.59 26.28 0.66
N GLY A 239 16.33 26.22 1.11
CA GLY A 239 15.34 27.28 0.86
C GLY A 239 14.63 27.14 -0.49
N GLN A 240 14.85 26.04 -1.20
CA GLN A 240 14.25 25.73 -2.50
C GLN A 240 13.23 24.60 -2.33
N ASN A 241 12.09 24.74 -3.00
CA ASN A 241 11.07 23.69 -3.13
C ASN A 241 10.72 23.52 -4.61
N PRO A 242 10.85 22.31 -5.21
CA PRO A 242 11.66 21.19 -4.72
C PRO A 242 13.08 21.61 -4.31
N GLY A 243 13.74 20.79 -3.49
CA GLY A 243 15.15 20.95 -3.18
C GLY A 243 16.04 20.93 -4.43
N PRO A 244 17.30 21.37 -4.33
CA PRO A 244 18.19 21.48 -5.48
C PRO A 244 18.36 20.16 -6.23
N THR A 245 18.29 20.20 -7.57
CA THR A 245 18.65 19.06 -8.40
C THR A 245 20.13 18.72 -8.24
N LEU A 246 20.44 17.54 -7.71
CA LEU A 246 21.80 17.03 -7.61
C LEU A 246 22.18 16.37 -8.93
N ARG A 247 23.28 16.81 -9.53
CA ARG A 247 23.79 16.30 -10.82
C ARG A 247 25.19 15.75 -10.63
N VAL A 248 25.36 14.47 -10.91
CA VAL A 248 26.63 13.76 -10.79
C VAL A 248 26.86 12.94 -12.05
N ARG A 249 28.11 12.84 -12.50
CA ARG A 249 28.42 12.02 -13.68
C ARG A 249 28.57 10.56 -13.28
N GLN A 250 28.20 9.67 -14.20
CA GLN A 250 28.39 8.25 -13.98
C GLN A 250 29.86 7.93 -13.60
N GLY A 251 30.03 7.17 -12.53
CA GLY A 251 31.33 6.74 -11.99
C GLY A 251 31.99 7.73 -11.01
N GLU A 252 31.48 8.94 -10.84
CA GLU A 252 31.95 9.86 -9.79
C GLU A 252 31.49 9.40 -8.39
N THR A 253 32.23 9.76 -7.35
CA THR A 253 31.76 9.61 -5.96
C THR A 253 30.94 10.85 -5.58
N LEU A 254 29.74 10.66 -5.04
CA LEU A 254 28.91 11.73 -4.48
C LEU A 254 29.13 11.80 -2.97
N GLU A 255 29.32 13.00 -2.42
CA GLU A 255 29.33 13.26 -0.97
C GLU A 255 28.34 14.38 -0.65
N VAL A 256 27.35 14.11 0.20
CA VAL A 256 26.31 15.09 0.56
C VAL A 256 26.29 15.31 2.06
N THR A 257 26.54 16.55 2.48
CA THR A 257 26.40 16.96 3.89
C THR A 257 24.97 17.45 4.13
N LEU A 258 24.20 16.71 4.90
CA LEU A 258 22.91 17.13 5.44
C LEU A 258 23.12 17.97 6.70
N ARG A 259 22.47 19.13 6.77
CA ARG A 259 22.39 19.99 7.95
C ARG A 259 20.94 20.17 8.35
N ASN A 260 20.65 20.13 9.65
CA ASN A 260 19.29 20.36 10.14
C ASN A 260 19.16 21.72 10.84
N GLU A 261 18.38 22.62 10.24
CA GLU A 261 17.99 23.93 10.80
C GLU A 261 16.45 24.02 10.99
N LEU A 262 15.74 22.89 11.00
CA LEU A 262 14.30 22.86 11.28
C LEU A 262 14.00 23.28 12.73
N PRO A 263 12.84 23.93 12.97
CA PRO A 263 12.47 24.39 14.30
C PRO A 263 12.09 23.22 15.22
N GLY A 264 12.14 23.46 16.53
CA GLY A 264 11.68 22.52 17.54
C GLY A 264 12.62 21.33 17.71
N ASP A 265 12.06 20.12 17.73
CA ASP A 265 12.75 18.84 17.89
C ASP A 265 12.73 17.99 16.60
N GLN A 266 12.37 18.61 15.48
CA GLN A 266 12.15 17.95 14.21
C GLN A 266 13.46 17.38 13.66
N GLY A 267 13.58 16.05 13.62
CA GLY A 267 14.69 15.36 12.98
C GLY A 267 14.56 15.35 11.46
N VAL A 268 15.65 15.07 10.76
CA VAL A 268 15.68 14.89 9.31
C VAL A 268 16.70 13.82 8.91
N THR A 269 16.42 13.09 7.85
CA THR A 269 17.37 12.20 7.16
C THR A 269 17.26 12.44 5.66
N ILE A 270 18.03 11.74 4.84
CA ILE A 270 17.84 11.70 3.39
C ILE A 270 17.87 10.24 2.95
N HIS A 271 16.75 9.77 2.40
CA HIS A 271 16.69 8.56 1.60
C HIS A 271 16.90 8.89 0.12
N TRP A 272 17.58 8.00 -0.60
CA TRP A 272 17.98 8.15 -1.99
C TRP A 272 17.13 7.20 -2.84
N HIS A 273 15.89 7.63 -3.11
CA HIS A 273 14.85 6.79 -3.66
C HIS A 273 15.26 6.13 -4.98
N GLY A 274 15.29 4.80 -4.95
CA GLY A 274 15.62 3.93 -6.09
C GLY A 274 17.11 3.81 -6.40
N TYR A 275 18.00 4.43 -5.62
CA TYR A 275 19.44 4.33 -5.86
C TYR A 275 20.05 3.13 -5.11
N ASP A 276 20.80 2.29 -5.83
CA ASP A 276 21.52 1.17 -5.22
C ASP A 276 22.81 1.69 -4.56
N LEU A 277 22.78 1.83 -3.24
CA LEU A 277 23.89 2.35 -2.41
C LEU A 277 24.24 1.38 -1.28
N PRO A 278 25.37 1.57 -0.58
CA PRO A 278 25.64 0.83 0.66
C PRO A 278 24.57 1.12 1.73
N ALA A 279 24.02 0.08 2.36
CA ALA A 279 22.88 0.20 3.28
C ALA A 279 23.03 1.24 4.41
N GLY A 280 24.24 1.47 4.91
CA GLY A 280 24.50 2.49 5.93
C GLY A 280 24.35 3.94 5.46
N GLU A 281 24.05 4.15 4.17
CA GLU A 281 23.82 5.44 3.53
C GLU A 281 22.33 5.64 3.13
N ASP A 282 21.45 4.67 3.44
CA ASP A 282 20.06 4.63 2.99
C ASP A 282 19.13 5.66 3.67
N GLY A 283 19.54 6.20 4.82
CA GLY A 283 18.81 7.30 5.46
C GLY A 283 17.59 6.93 6.28
N VAL A 284 17.40 5.65 6.63
CA VAL A 284 16.23 5.19 7.41
C VAL A 284 16.51 5.33 8.92
N PRO A 285 15.82 6.25 9.63
CA PRO A 285 16.07 6.49 11.04
C PRO A 285 15.64 5.27 11.88
N GLY A 286 16.48 4.86 12.81
CA GLY A 286 16.25 3.67 13.65
C GLY A 286 16.60 2.34 12.97
N VAL A 287 17.06 2.37 11.71
CA VAL A 287 17.48 1.17 10.97
C VAL A 287 18.90 1.33 10.43
N THR A 288 19.16 2.35 9.62
CA THR A 288 20.48 2.54 8.99
C THR A 288 21.24 3.74 9.56
N GLN A 289 20.54 4.65 10.25
CA GLN A 289 21.12 5.75 11.01
C GLN A 289 20.16 6.27 12.10
N ASP A 290 20.59 7.23 12.91
CA ASP A 290 19.69 8.07 13.71
C ASP A 290 19.25 9.31 12.92
N ALA A 291 18.08 9.85 13.28
CA ALA A 291 17.61 11.13 12.75
C ALA A 291 18.56 12.27 13.13
N VAL A 292 18.94 13.11 12.16
CA VAL A 292 19.76 14.29 12.41
C VAL A 292 18.92 15.33 13.14
N LYS A 293 19.23 15.61 14.41
CA LYS A 293 18.52 16.61 15.21
C LYS A 293 18.88 18.05 14.81
N PRO A 294 18.05 19.05 15.13
CA PRO A 294 18.36 20.45 14.85
C PRO A 294 19.74 20.86 15.39
N GLY A 295 20.52 21.54 14.55
CA GLY A 295 21.93 21.89 14.79
C GLY A 295 22.94 20.77 14.46
N GLY A 296 22.49 19.57 14.14
CA GLY A 296 23.32 18.43 13.75
C GLY A 296 23.63 18.38 12.25
N GLU A 297 24.57 17.50 11.91
CA GLU A 297 24.96 17.19 10.53
C GLU A 297 25.11 15.67 10.32
N HIS A 298 24.91 15.22 9.08
CA HIS A 298 25.25 13.86 8.63
C HIS A 298 25.86 13.93 7.23
N VAL A 299 26.80 13.06 6.92
CA VAL A 299 27.43 13.01 5.59
C VAL A 299 27.05 11.70 4.92
N TYR A 300 26.49 11.77 3.72
CA TYR A 300 26.21 10.61 2.88
C TYR A 300 27.28 10.45 1.81
N ARG A 301 27.65 9.21 1.49
CA ARG A 301 28.66 8.90 0.44
C ARG A 301 28.27 7.67 -0.35
N PHE A 302 28.33 7.75 -1.67
CA PHE A 302 28.19 6.58 -2.55
C PHE A 302 28.75 6.88 -3.95
N ARG A 303 29.03 5.82 -4.72
CA ARG A 303 29.45 5.97 -6.12
C ARG A 303 28.21 6.09 -7.00
N ALA A 304 28.26 7.01 -7.95
CA ALA A 304 27.19 7.25 -8.90
C ALA A 304 27.33 6.30 -10.11
N ASP A 305 27.20 4.99 -9.93
CA ASP A 305 27.45 4.00 -10.98
C ASP A 305 26.27 3.76 -11.94
N ASP A 306 25.04 3.88 -11.45
CA ASP A 306 23.83 3.69 -12.24
C ASP A 306 23.29 5.02 -12.80
N PRO A 307 23.39 5.28 -14.12
CA PRO A 307 22.86 6.50 -14.73
C PRO A 307 21.33 6.47 -14.76
N GLY A 308 20.69 7.62 -14.54
CA GLY A 308 19.24 7.70 -14.58
C GLY A 308 18.63 8.83 -13.74
N THR A 309 17.31 8.75 -13.61
CA THR A 309 16.48 9.70 -12.87
C THR A 309 16.09 9.09 -11.52
N TYR A 310 16.60 9.71 -10.46
CA TYR A 310 16.28 9.37 -9.07
C TYR A 310 15.80 10.62 -8.35
N TRP A 311 15.44 10.45 -7.10
CA TRP A 311 15.09 11.56 -6.23
C TRP A 311 15.51 11.24 -4.81
N TYR A 312 15.48 12.25 -3.96
CA TYR A 312 15.87 12.12 -2.58
C TYR A 312 14.84 12.82 -1.71
N HIS A 313 14.56 12.28 -0.53
CA HIS A 313 13.57 12.85 0.37
C HIS A 313 13.87 12.53 1.84
N SER A 314 13.27 13.30 2.75
CA SER A 314 13.35 12.96 4.17
C SER A 314 12.66 11.62 4.43
N HIS A 315 13.34 10.76 5.18
CA HIS A 315 12.81 9.51 5.69
C HIS A 315 12.64 9.56 7.22
N GLN A 316 12.65 10.76 7.81
CA GLN A 316 12.19 10.99 9.17
C GLN A 316 10.82 11.66 9.09
N ASN A 317 9.79 11.02 9.65
CA ASN A 317 8.38 11.39 9.55
C ASN A 317 8.00 11.71 8.11
N SER A 318 8.31 10.81 7.17
CA SER A 318 8.22 11.09 5.73
C SER A 318 6.83 11.59 5.29
N SER A 319 5.74 11.08 5.88
CA SER A 319 4.37 11.53 5.62
C SER A 319 4.14 13.03 5.87
N ILE A 320 4.87 13.62 6.83
CA ILE A 320 4.83 15.04 7.14
C ILE A 320 5.90 15.79 6.36
N ALA A 321 7.12 15.25 6.35
CA ALA A 321 8.30 15.91 5.82
C ALA A 321 8.24 16.08 4.29
N VAL A 322 7.85 15.03 3.57
CA VAL A 322 7.73 15.03 2.11
C VAL A 322 6.58 15.93 1.68
N ALA A 323 5.40 15.79 2.32
CA ALA A 323 4.24 16.65 2.07
C ALA A 323 4.51 18.14 2.34
N LYS A 324 5.49 18.45 3.20
CA LYS A 324 5.96 19.81 3.45
C LYS A 324 7.02 20.31 2.48
N GLY A 325 7.61 19.47 1.64
CA GLY A 325 8.59 19.87 0.61
C GLY A 325 10.03 19.38 0.84
N LEU A 326 10.30 18.49 1.79
CA LEU A 326 11.65 17.91 1.98
C LEU A 326 11.93 16.79 0.98
N PHE A 327 12.02 17.15 -0.30
CA PHE A 327 12.46 16.28 -1.39
C PHE A 327 13.22 17.08 -2.45
N GLY A 328 13.93 16.41 -3.36
CA GLY A 328 14.56 16.97 -4.55
C GLY A 328 14.98 15.87 -5.53
N LEU A 329 15.51 16.23 -6.69
CA LEU A 329 15.89 15.26 -7.73
C LEU A 329 17.39 14.92 -7.66
N LEU A 330 17.73 13.66 -7.97
CA LEU A 330 19.10 13.18 -8.19
C LEU A 330 19.20 12.66 -9.63
N ILE A 331 20.02 13.31 -10.44
CA ILE A 331 20.28 12.90 -11.82
C ILE A 331 21.71 12.38 -11.91
N VAL A 332 21.85 11.11 -12.28
CA VAL A 332 23.14 10.52 -12.65
C VAL A 332 23.24 10.57 -14.17
N GLU A 333 24.06 11.47 -14.68
CA GLU A 333 24.04 11.88 -16.09
C GLU A 333 24.79 10.88 -17.00
N PRO A 334 24.14 10.38 -18.07
CA PRO A 334 24.83 9.67 -19.15
C PRO A 334 25.25 10.56 -20.35
N ALA A 335 24.54 11.66 -20.67
CA ALA A 335 24.90 12.69 -21.70
C ALA A 335 23.94 13.92 -21.69
N GLU A 336 24.30 15.03 -22.37
CA GLU A 336 23.58 16.33 -22.41
C GLU A 336 22.22 16.31 -23.14
N GLY A 337 21.27 17.20 -22.75
CA GLY A 337 19.98 17.43 -23.45
C GLY A 337 18.69 17.06 -22.69
N ASP A 338 18.79 16.80 -21.39
CA ASP A 338 17.66 16.33 -20.56
C ASP A 338 16.93 17.47 -19.84
N HIS A 339 15.60 17.35 -19.75
CA HIS A 339 14.75 18.22 -18.93
C HIS A 339 14.11 17.45 -17.80
N THR A 340 14.05 18.03 -16.60
CA THR A 340 13.44 17.39 -15.42
C THR A 340 12.03 17.90 -15.18
N VAL A 341 11.13 16.99 -14.83
CA VAL A 341 9.74 17.30 -14.46
C VAL A 341 9.45 16.65 -13.12
N ALA A 342 9.18 17.45 -12.09
CA ALA A 342 8.73 16.93 -10.79
C ALA A 342 7.26 17.26 -10.59
N ILE A 343 6.47 16.26 -10.24
CA ILE A 343 5.03 16.36 -9.99
C ILE A 343 4.80 16.11 -8.51
N HIS A 344 4.09 17.03 -7.84
CA HIS A 344 3.82 16.93 -6.40
C HIS A 344 2.58 17.75 -6.02
N SER A 345 1.84 17.31 -5.00
CA SER A 345 0.71 18.06 -4.45
C SER A 345 1.06 18.77 -3.15
N TYR A 346 0.77 20.07 -3.09
CA TYR A 346 0.80 20.82 -1.83
C TYR A 346 -0.62 20.98 -1.30
N GLY A 347 -1.00 20.11 -0.36
CA GLY A 347 -2.40 19.95 0.05
C GLY A 347 -3.23 19.35 -1.08
N ASN A 348 -4.30 20.01 -1.52
CA ASN A 348 -5.15 19.53 -2.61
C ASN A 348 -4.81 20.17 -3.97
N VAL A 349 -3.64 20.80 -4.09
CA VAL A 349 -3.22 21.49 -5.32
C VAL A 349 -2.07 20.73 -5.96
N GLN A 350 -2.35 20.10 -7.11
CA GLN A 350 -1.34 19.47 -7.94
C GLN A 350 -0.43 20.55 -8.53
N THR A 351 0.88 20.35 -8.42
CA THR A 351 1.88 21.26 -8.99
C THR A 351 2.85 20.52 -9.90
N LEU A 352 3.46 21.28 -10.80
CA LEU A 352 4.53 20.82 -11.68
C LEU A 352 5.72 21.78 -11.58
N ALA A 353 6.91 21.22 -11.41
CA ALA A 353 8.19 21.92 -11.58
C ALA A 353 8.88 21.43 -12.86
N PHE A 354 9.46 22.35 -13.62
CA PHE A 354 10.19 22.07 -14.85
C PHE A 354 11.61 22.62 -14.74
N ASP A 355 12.61 21.76 -14.91
CA ASP A 355 14.01 22.04 -14.61
C ASP A 355 14.14 22.61 -13.18
N ASP A 356 14.94 23.66 -12.98
CA ASP A 356 15.14 24.28 -11.66
C ASP A 356 14.07 25.34 -11.32
N GLN A 357 12.95 25.39 -12.05
CA GLN A 357 11.87 26.34 -11.78
C GLN A 357 11.04 25.92 -10.56
N PRO A 358 10.57 26.89 -9.73
CA PRO A 358 9.64 26.60 -8.65
C PRO A 358 8.34 25.93 -9.14
N PRO A 359 7.72 25.07 -8.33
CA PRO A 359 6.50 24.38 -8.66
C PRO A 359 5.34 25.37 -8.76
N THR A 360 4.46 25.13 -9.71
CA THR A 360 3.32 26.00 -9.98
C THR A 360 2.07 25.17 -10.24
N ASP A 361 0.90 25.74 -9.94
CA ASP A 361 -0.43 25.20 -10.28
C ASP A 361 -0.92 25.70 -11.65
N ARG A 362 -0.07 26.47 -12.35
CA ARG A 362 -0.34 27.03 -13.66
C ARG A 362 0.35 26.22 -14.74
N ARG A 363 -0.14 26.37 -15.97
CA ARG A 363 0.52 25.82 -17.15
C ARG A 363 1.97 26.29 -17.21
N VAL A 364 2.88 25.34 -17.37
CA VAL A 364 4.28 25.60 -17.66
C VAL A 364 4.48 25.65 -19.17
N ALA A 365 5.30 26.58 -19.65
CA ALA A 365 5.63 26.71 -21.06
C ALA A 365 7.15 26.80 -21.22
N ALA A 366 7.69 26.10 -22.21
CA ALA A 366 9.10 26.19 -22.60
C ALA A 366 9.23 26.13 -24.12
N ASP A 367 10.26 26.79 -24.64
CA ASP A 367 10.59 26.78 -26.06
C ASP A 367 11.82 25.91 -26.30
N ILE A 368 11.70 24.90 -27.17
CA ILE A 368 12.77 23.97 -27.52
C ILE A 368 12.91 23.96 -29.05
N PRO A 369 14.10 24.19 -29.63
CA PRO A 369 14.25 24.24 -31.09
C PRO A 369 13.79 22.93 -31.77
N PRO A 370 13.04 22.99 -32.89
CA PRO A 370 12.71 21.80 -33.67
C PRO A 370 13.96 21.03 -34.10
N GLY A 371 13.86 19.69 -34.15
CA GLY A 371 14.96 18.79 -34.41
C GLY A 371 15.83 18.45 -33.19
N THR A 372 15.65 19.13 -32.06
CA THR A 372 16.38 18.83 -30.81
C THR A 372 15.91 17.49 -30.24
N PRO A 373 16.82 16.55 -29.93
CA PRO A 373 16.48 15.38 -29.11
C PRO A 373 16.04 15.83 -27.72
N VAL A 374 14.89 15.37 -27.26
CA VAL A 374 14.33 15.71 -25.95
C VAL A 374 14.16 14.43 -25.14
N ARG A 375 14.63 14.46 -23.89
CA ARG A 375 14.32 13.47 -22.86
C ARG A 375 13.68 14.20 -21.68
N LEU A 376 12.39 13.94 -21.45
CA LEU A 376 11.67 14.42 -20.27
C LEU A 376 11.83 13.38 -19.16
N ARG A 377 12.57 13.74 -18.12
CA ARG A 377 12.82 12.95 -16.91
C ARG A 377 11.75 13.27 -15.89
N ILE A 378 10.69 12.46 -15.83
CA ILE A 378 9.50 12.75 -15.05
C ILE A 378 9.54 11.94 -13.76
N ALA A 379 9.42 12.61 -12.62
CA ALA A 379 9.32 11.99 -11.30
C ALA A 379 7.99 12.38 -10.65
N ASP A 380 7.27 11.39 -10.16
CA ASP A 380 6.15 11.60 -9.25
C ASP A 380 6.67 11.53 -7.82
N THR A 381 6.76 12.68 -7.17
CA THR A 381 7.26 12.79 -5.79
C THR A 381 6.11 12.88 -4.78
N ASP A 382 4.89 12.57 -5.22
CA ASP A 382 3.68 12.50 -4.39
C ASP A 382 3.47 11.09 -3.83
N SER A 383 2.45 10.95 -2.96
CA SER A 383 2.03 9.68 -2.37
C SER A 383 0.96 8.94 -3.19
N VAL A 384 0.48 9.53 -4.29
CA VAL A 384 -0.60 8.99 -5.12
C VAL A 384 -0.17 9.04 -6.59
N PRO A 385 -0.37 7.96 -7.37
CA PRO A 385 0.07 7.91 -8.75
C PRO A 385 -0.67 8.92 -9.64
N VAL A 386 0.01 9.40 -10.67
CA VAL A 386 -0.53 10.35 -11.64
C VAL A 386 -0.63 9.76 -13.04
N THR A 387 -1.73 10.06 -13.75
CA THR A 387 -1.85 9.73 -15.18
C THR A 387 -1.24 10.85 -16.04
N LEU A 388 -0.34 10.46 -16.93
CA LEU A 388 0.34 11.32 -17.89
C LEU A 388 -0.14 11.02 -19.31
N GLY A 389 0.05 11.99 -20.21
CA GLY A 389 -0.13 11.80 -21.65
C GLY A 389 0.76 12.75 -22.43
N LEU A 390 1.37 12.28 -23.52
CA LEU A 390 2.19 13.10 -24.41
C LEU A 390 1.55 13.14 -25.80
N SER A 391 1.28 14.36 -26.28
CA SER A 391 0.63 14.59 -27.57
C SER A 391 1.40 15.61 -28.41
N GLY A 392 1.13 15.61 -29.73
CA GLY A 392 1.83 16.44 -30.71
C GLY A 392 3.10 15.80 -31.29
N VAL A 393 3.54 14.66 -30.76
CA VAL A 393 4.73 13.94 -31.22
C VAL A 393 4.60 12.43 -30.99
N ASP A 394 5.27 11.63 -31.81
CA ASP A 394 5.52 10.22 -31.52
C ASP A 394 6.69 10.13 -30.53
N PHE A 395 6.58 9.29 -29.50
CA PHE A 395 7.58 9.23 -28.43
C PHE A 395 7.88 7.79 -28.02
N ARG A 396 8.89 7.59 -27.18
CA ARG A 396 9.18 6.31 -26.53
C ARG A 396 9.19 6.49 -25.02
N LEU A 397 8.67 5.51 -24.30
CA LEU A 397 9.00 5.34 -22.88
C LEU A 397 10.40 4.72 -22.84
N ALA A 398 11.41 5.55 -22.65
CA ALA A 398 12.81 5.17 -22.80
C ALA A 398 13.33 4.43 -21.57
N SER A 399 12.92 4.87 -20.39
CA SER A 399 13.30 4.27 -19.12
C SER A 399 12.14 4.33 -18.12
N VAL A 400 12.10 3.33 -17.26
CA VAL A 400 11.26 3.24 -16.07
C VAL A 400 12.15 3.01 -14.87
N ASP A 401 12.01 3.82 -13.82
CA ASP A 401 12.77 3.74 -12.57
C ASP A 401 14.28 3.61 -12.83
N ALA A 402 14.80 4.51 -13.68
CA ALA A 402 16.20 4.54 -14.12
C ALA A 402 16.70 3.29 -14.87
N ARG A 403 15.83 2.35 -15.25
CA ARG A 403 16.16 1.17 -16.07
C ARG A 403 15.62 1.34 -17.49
N ASP A 404 16.47 1.12 -18.48
CA ASP A 404 16.10 1.28 -19.88
C ASP A 404 15.07 0.21 -20.31
N VAL A 405 14.08 0.62 -21.11
CA VAL A 405 13.07 -0.29 -21.62
C VAL A 405 13.57 -1.00 -22.88
N ALA A 406 13.90 -2.28 -22.75
CA ALA A 406 14.40 -3.11 -23.84
C ALA A 406 13.39 -3.19 -25.01
N GLY A 407 13.82 -2.77 -26.20
CA GLY A 407 12.98 -2.81 -27.41
C GLY A 407 11.83 -1.80 -27.42
N ALA A 408 11.95 -0.67 -26.71
CA ALA A 408 10.96 0.40 -26.71
C ALA A 408 10.52 0.84 -28.13
N THR A 409 9.24 0.70 -28.43
CA THR A 409 8.65 1.06 -29.74
C THR A 409 7.98 2.43 -29.72
N PRO A 410 7.94 3.19 -30.82
CA PRO A 410 7.20 4.46 -30.85
C PRO A 410 5.74 4.32 -30.39
N LEU A 411 5.31 5.25 -29.55
CA LEU A 411 3.98 5.43 -29.01
C LEU A 411 3.40 6.73 -29.56
N ARG A 412 2.08 6.74 -29.73
CA ARG A 412 1.33 7.93 -30.15
C ARG A 412 -0.01 7.96 -29.45
N ASP A 413 -0.37 9.13 -28.92
CA ASP A 413 -1.66 9.38 -28.27
C ASP A 413 -2.00 8.33 -27.18
N ARG A 414 -0.99 7.91 -26.41
CA ARG A 414 -1.18 6.98 -25.28
C ARG A 414 -1.08 7.73 -23.96
N ARG A 415 -1.87 7.27 -22.99
CA ARG A 415 -1.74 7.67 -21.59
C ARG A 415 -0.86 6.68 -20.85
N ILE A 416 -0.17 7.14 -19.83
CA ILE A 416 0.77 6.34 -19.03
C ILE A 416 0.50 6.65 -17.56
N LYS A 417 0.35 5.62 -16.72
CA LYS A 417 0.21 5.79 -15.27
C LYS A 417 1.59 5.70 -14.63
N LEU A 418 2.03 6.80 -14.03
CA LEU A 418 3.27 6.87 -13.27
C LEU A 418 2.94 6.49 -11.82
N ALA A 419 3.62 5.49 -11.28
CA ALA A 419 3.45 5.08 -9.88
C ALA A 419 3.89 6.22 -8.95
N ALA A 420 3.27 6.32 -7.77
CA ALA A 420 3.74 7.26 -6.74
C ALA A 420 5.18 6.90 -6.34
N GLY A 421 6.11 7.86 -6.35
CA GLY A 421 7.55 7.62 -6.17
C GLY A 421 8.29 7.07 -7.41
N GLY A 422 7.55 6.72 -8.47
CA GLY A 422 8.10 6.20 -9.72
C GLY A 422 8.65 7.30 -10.63
N ARG A 423 9.54 6.91 -11.57
CA ARG A 423 10.14 7.82 -12.55
C ARG A 423 10.11 7.25 -13.95
N TYR A 424 9.59 8.02 -14.91
CA TYR A 424 9.59 7.64 -16.32
C TYR A 424 10.33 8.67 -17.16
N ASP A 425 11.18 8.19 -18.07
CA ASP A 425 11.83 9.02 -19.07
C ASP A 425 11.11 8.89 -20.42
N LEU A 426 10.57 10.00 -20.92
CA LEU A 426 9.95 10.06 -22.25
C LEU A 426 10.93 10.68 -23.25
N ALA A 427 11.23 9.96 -24.33
CA ALA A 427 12.15 10.40 -25.37
C ALA A 427 11.45 10.65 -26.71
N PHE A 428 11.75 11.79 -27.33
CA PHE A 428 11.27 12.16 -28.66
C PHE A 428 12.21 13.18 -29.32
N THR A 429 12.00 13.46 -30.59
CA THR A 429 12.66 14.59 -31.28
C THR A 429 11.65 15.72 -31.39
N MET A 430 12.02 16.92 -30.96
CA MET A 430 11.11 18.06 -30.96
C MET A 430 10.60 18.35 -32.39
N PRO A 431 9.28 18.31 -32.64
CA PRO A 431 8.73 18.58 -33.97
C PRO A 431 8.66 20.09 -34.24
N ASP A 432 8.30 20.46 -35.48
CA ASP A 432 8.03 21.86 -35.84
C ASP A 432 6.77 22.44 -35.15
N GLY A 433 5.88 21.54 -34.70
CA GLY A 433 4.63 21.88 -34.04
C GLY A 433 4.69 21.83 -32.50
N PRO A 434 3.58 22.19 -31.83
CA PRO A 434 3.50 22.14 -30.38
C PRO A 434 3.45 20.70 -29.83
N VAL A 435 4.07 20.48 -28.68
CA VAL A 435 4.01 19.24 -27.89
C VAL A 435 3.42 19.55 -26.52
N MET A 436 2.55 18.67 -26.02
CA MET A 436 1.90 18.83 -24.71
C MET A 436 2.12 17.58 -23.87
N LEU A 437 2.73 17.75 -22.69
CA LEU A 437 2.66 16.78 -21.60
C LEU A 437 1.47 17.14 -20.71
N SER A 438 0.37 16.40 -20.88
CA SER A 438 -0.78 16.47 -19.99
C SER A 438 -0.53 15.69 -18.72
N VAL A 439 -0.88 16.28 -17.58
CA VAL A 439 -0.74 15.70 -16.24
C VAL A 439 -2.12 15.75 -15.58
N GLU A 440 -2.61 14.61 -15.10
CA GLU A 440 -3.89 14.54 -14.39
C GLU A 440 -3.90 15.51 -13.20
N GLY A 441 -4.98 16.30 -13.06
CA GLY A 441 -5.10 17.29 -12.00
C GLY A 441 -4.31 18.61 -12.20
N HIS A 442 -3.49 18.74 -13.25
CA HIS A 442 -2.66 19.94 -13.51
C HIS A 442 -2.80 20.43 -14.96
N PRO A 443 -2.65 21.73 -15.27
CA PRO A 443 -2.72 22.23 -16.66
C PRO A 443 -1.65 21.63 -17.60
N GLY A 444 -0.54 21.11 -17.08
CA GLY A 444 0.52 20.41 -17.83
C GLY A 444 1.67 21.31 -18.30
N LEU A 445 2.55 20.74 -19.14
CA LEU A 445 3.71 21.39 -19.76
C LEU A 445 3.51 21.50 -21.27
N ALA A 446 3.58 22.74 -21.76
CA ALA A 446 3.46 23.10 -23.18
C ALA A 446 4.83 23.42 -23.78
N LEU A 447 5.24 22.69 -24.80
CA LEU A 447 6.49 22.91 -25.53
C LEU A 447 6.18 23.51 -26.91
N ASN A 448 6.72 24.70 -27.21
CA ASN A 448 6.46 25.45 -28.45
C ASN A 448 4.96 25.71 -28.76
N GLY A 449 4.14 25.88 -27.73
CA GLY A 449 2.71 26.17 -27.87
C GLY A 449 1.80 25.06 -27.34
N GLN A 450 0.51 25.14 -27.66
CA GLN A 450 -0.51 24.23 -27.11
C GLN A 450 -1.07 23.30 -28.16
N THR A 451 -1.34 22.07 -27.75
CA THR A 451 -2.11 21.09 -28.52
C THR A 451 -3.05 20.34 -27.58
N ALA A 452 -4.02 19.60 -28.13
CA ALA A 452 -4.97 18.83 -27.34
C ALA A 452 -4.24 17.73 -26.52
N PRO A 453 -4.68 17.44 -25.28
CA PRO A 453 -4.14 16.34 -24.48
C PRO A 453 -4.25 14.98 -25.17
N ALA A 454 -3.42 14.02 -24.75
CA ALA A 454 -3.55 12.64 -25.23
C ALA A 454 -4.85 12.00 -24.72
N THR A 455 -5.55 11.27 -25.58
CA THR A 455 -6.87 10.68 -25.30
C THR A 455 -6.94 9.17 -25.44
N GLY A 456 -5.90 8.53 -25.98
CA GLY A 456 -5.93 7.09 -26.18
C GLY A 456 -5.81 6.29 -24.87
N ASP A 457 -5.76 4.98 -25.06
CA ASP A 457 -5.79 4.01 -23.97
C ASP A 457 -4.57 4.11 -23.07
N LEU A 458 -4.74 3.69 -21.81
CA LEU A 458 -3.64 3.56 -20.86
C LEU A 458 -2.66 2.48 -21.36
N LEU A 459 -1.37 2.78 -21.30
CA LEU A 459 -0.30 1.83 -21.62
C LEU A 459 -0.13 0.84 -20.46
N ASP A 460 -0.12 -0.45 -20.77
CA ASP A 460 0.37 -1.47 -19.85
C ASP A 460 1.91 -1.54 -19.96
N VAL A 461 2.59 -0.85 -19.05
CA VAL A 461 4.06 -0.75 -19.02
C VAL A 461 4.74 -2.11 -18.84
N THR A 462 4.08 -3.06 -18.17
CA THR A 462 4.60 -4.42 -17.94
C THR A 462 4.64 -5.27 -19.20
N ARG A 463 4.05 -4.79 -20.30
CA ARG A 463 3.98 -5.48 -21.59
C ARG A 463 4.52 -4.65 -22.74
N TYR A 464 5.12 -3.51 -22.44
CA TYR A 464 5.69 -2.62 -23.43
C TYR A 464 7.16 -2.97 -23.69
N GLY A 465 7.59 -2.90 -24.95
CA GLY A 465 8.92 -3.34 -25.37
C GLY A 465 8.98 -4.84 -25.64
N THR A 466 10.16 -5.43 -25.44
CA THR A 466 10.43 -6.85 -25.68
C THR A 466 9.92 -7.70 -24.52
N LEU A 467 9.32 -8.85 -24.83
CA LEU A 467 8.97 -9.87 -23.84
C LEU A 467 10.03 -11.00 -23.89
N PRO A 468 11.03 -10.98 -23.01
CA PRO A 468 12.03 -12.05 -22.95
C PRO A 468 11.46 -13.31 -22.26
N GLU A 469 12.21 -14.40 -22.36
CA GLU A 469 12.01 -15.56 -21.47
C GLU A 469 12.68 -15.24 -20.12
N LEU A 470 11.89 -15.24 -19.05
CA LEU A 470 12.35 -14.87 -17.71
C LEU A 470 12.85 -16.09 -16.94
N ARG A 471 13.83 -15.90 -16.07
CA ARG A 471 14.35 -16.97 -15.22
C ARG A 471 13.35 -17.29 -14.11
N GLU A 472 12.90 -18.54 -14.05
CA GLU A 472 11.89 -19.05 -13.12
C GLU A 472 12.49 -19.86 -11.94
N GLU A 473 13.81 -19.83 -11.77
CA GLU A 473 14.49 -20.46 -10.64
C GLU A 473 14.60 -19.49 -9.48
N PHE A 474 14.21 -19.93 -8.28
CA PHE A 474 14.20 -19.13 -7.07
C PHE A 474 14.71 -19.95 -5.89
N ASP A 475 15.48 -19.30 -5.02
CA ASP A 475 16.00 -19.89 -3.79
C ASP A 475 14.96 -19.83 -2.66
N GLN A 476 14.10 -18.81 -2.70
CA GLN A 476 13.03 -18.58 -1.74
C GLN A 476 11.76 -18.05 -2.41
N GLU A 477 10.59 -18.43 -1.89
CA GLU A 477 9.31 -17.86 -2.26
C GLU A 477 8.64 -17.21 -1.03
N ILE A 478 8.16 -15.98 -1.19
CA ILE A 478 7.42 -15.25 -0.16
C ILE A 478 6.11 -14.70 -0.74
N VAL A 479 5.11 -14.56 0.13
CA VAL A 479 3.81 -13.99 -0.22
C VAL A 479 3.52 -12.82 0.69
N TRP A 480 3.18 -11.68 0.10
CA TRP A 480 2.72 -10.48 0.78
C TRP A 480 1.27 -10.21 0.42
N VAL A 481 0.38 -10.39 1.38
CA VAL A 481 -1.03 -10.11 1.22
C VAL A 481 -1.36 -8.77 1.86
N LEU A 482 -1.72 -7.81 1.02
CA LEU A 482 -2.06 -6.44 1.38
C LEU A 482 -3.55 -6.37 1.73
N ASP A 483 -3.84 -6.01 2.98
CA ASP A 483 -5.19 -5.94 3.55
C ASP A 483 -5.36 -4.65 4.37
N LYS A 484 -6.62 -4.32 4.67
CA LYS A 484 -6.99 -3.28 5.64
C LYS A 484 -7.81 -3.90 6.76
N THR A 485 -7.18 -4.16 7.90
CA THR A 485 -7.78 -4.91 9.02
C THR A 485 -7.40 -4.30 10.37
N PHE A 486 -8.04 -4.73 11.46
CA PHE A 486 -7.56 -4.39 12.80
C PHE A 486 -6.22 -5.08 13.09
N ALA A 487 -5.19 -4.29 13.32
CA ALA A 487 -3.87 -4.76 13.73
C ALA A 487 -3.23 -3.80 14.75
N MET A 488 -2.14 -4.26 15.36
CA MET A 488 -1.31 -3.44 16.23
C MET A 488 -0.34 -2.62 15.37
N VAL A 489 -0.38 -1.30 15.53
CA VAL A 489 0.57 -0.35 14.94
C VAL A 489 1.22 0.42 16.09
N ASP A 490 2.53 0.29 16.25
CA ASP A 490 3.29 0.86 17.37
C ASP A 490 2.67 0.56 18.75
N GLY A 491 2.23 -0.68 18.94
CA GLY A 491 1.62 -1.11 20.20
C GLY A 491 0.21 -0.58 20.45
N VAL A 492 -0.43 0.08 19.46
CA VAL A 492 -1.81 0.56 19.55
C VAL A 492 -2.70 -0.18 18.54
N PRO A 493 -3.88 -0.71 18.95
CA PRO A 493 -4.81 -1.34 18.03
C PRO A 493 -5.48 -0.27 17.14
N ARG A 494 -5.42 -0.44 15.82
CA ARG A 494 -6.02 0.47 14.82
C ARG A 494 -6.55 -0.32 13.63
N LEU A 495 -7.45 0.28 12.87
CA LEU A 495 -7.71 -0.17 11.50
C LEU A 495 -6.48 0.23 10.68
N ALA A 496 -5.69 -0.76 10.30
CA ALA A 496 -4.34 -0.59 9.78
C ALA A 496 -4.25 -1.10 8.33
N HIS A 497 -3.31 -0.52 7.59
CA HIS A 497 -2.82 -1.12 6.37
C HIS A 497 -1.81 -2.19 6.75
N THR A 498 -2.05 -3.42 6.30
CA THR A 498 -1.34 -4.60 6.81
C THR A 498 -0.73 -5.41 5.69
N VAL A 499 0.38 -6.08 6.03
CA VAL A 499 0.96 -7.16 5.24
C VAL A 499 0.80 -8.45 6.02
N ASN A 500 0.13 -9.44 5.42
CA ASN A 500 -0.17 -10.73 6.05
C ASN A 500 -0.87 -10.58 7.42
N GLY A 501 -1.79 -9.62 7.53
CA GLY A 501 -2.58 -9.35 8.73
C GLY A 501 -1.82 -8.71 9.89
N LYS A 502 -0.60 -8.21 9.65
CA LYS A 502 0.22 -7.51 10.63
C LYS A 502 0.47 -6.07 10.17
N GLY A 503 0.48 -5.15 11.14
CA GLY A 503 0.98 -3.79 10.94
C GLY A 503 2.36 -3.64 11.56
N TYR A 504 3.09 -2.63 11.13
CA TYR A 504 4.38 -2.25 11.68
C TYR A 504 4.36 -2.10 13.22
N PRO A 505 5.42 -2.52 13.96
CA PRO A 505 6.62 -3.20 13.50
C PRO A 505 6.47 -4.74 13.46
N ASN A 506 5.25 -5.27 13.52
CA ASN A 506 4.99 -6.71 13.69
C ASN A 506 4.91 -7.50 12.38
N ILE A 507 5.12 -6.84 11.23
CA ILE A 507 5.20 -7.53 9.94
C ILE A 507 6.50 -8.35 9.91
N PRO A 508 6.43 -9.67 9.69
CA PRO A 508 7.62 -10.52 9.64
C PRO A 508 8.60 -10.03 8.58
N THR A 509 9.85 -9.84 8.98
CA THR A 509 10.96 -9.46 8.10
C THR A 509 11.49 -10.70 7.38
N PRO A 510 11.44 -10.80 6.04
CA PRO A 510 12.13 -11.84 5.30
C PRO A 510 13.65 -11.71 5.52
N ILE A 511 14.29 -12.83 5.85
CA ILE A 511 15.75 -12.94 5.92
C ILE A 511 16.24 -13.56 4.63
N VAL A 512 17.23 -12.95 3.98
CA VAL A 512 17.84 -13.40 2.71
C VAL A 512 19.34 -13.58 2.86
N ARG A 513 19.96 -14.35 1.98
CA ARG A 513 21.42 -14.40 1.82
C ARG A 513 21.85 -13.70 0.55
N GLU A 514 23.06 -13.15 0.58
CA GLU A 514 23.67 -12.54 -0.60
C GLU A 514 23.72 -13.54 -1.76
N GLY A 515 23.22 -13.11 -2.92
CA GLY A 515 23.10 -13.87 -4.16
C GLY A 515 21.80 -14.66 -4.32
N GLU A 516 20.94 -14.77 -3.29
CA GLU A 516 19.65 -15.48 -3.41
C GLU A 516 18.69 -14.71 -4.33
N ARG A 517 17.92 -15.46 -5.13
CA ARG A 517 16.82 -14.93 -5.93
C ARG A 517 15.49 -15.27 -5.27
N VAL A 518 14.79 -14.26 -4.79
CA VAL A 518 13.55 -14.38 -4.02
C VAL A 518 12.36 -14.05 -4.89
N LYS A 519 11.43 -14.99 -5.03
CA LYS A 519 10.14 -14.74 -5.66
C LYS A 519 9.17 -14.15 -4.66
N ILE A 520 8.61 -12.99 -4.98
CA ILE A 520 7.66 -12.28 -4.13
C ILE A 520 6.31 -12.25 -4.85
N THR A 521 5.31 -12.91 -4.28
CA THR A 521 3.92 -12.80 -4.75
C THR A 521 3.19 -11.78 -3.91
N ILE A 522 2.76 -10.68 -4.52
CA ILE A 522 2.12 -9.55 -3.87
C ILE A 522 0.66 -9.52 -4.28
N VAL A 523 -0.23 -9.60 -3.30
CA VAL A 523 -1.66 -9.73 -3.50
C VAL A 523 -2.35 -8.56 -2.84
N ASN A 524 -3.07 -7.74 -3.59
CA ASN A 524 -3.89 -6.68 -2.99
C ASN A 524 -5.35 -7.13 -2.85
N ARG A 525 -5.75 -7.44 -1.62
CA ARG A 525 -7.15 -7.73 -1.25
C ARG A 525 -7.90 -6.49 -0.77
N SER A 526 -7.18 -5.44 -0.40
CA SER A 526 -7.76 -4.20 0.11
C SER A 526 -8.49 -3.42 -1.00
N GLY A 527 -9.28 -2.44 -0.60
CA GLY A 527 -9.94 -1.51 -1.54
C GLY A 527 -9.07 -0.32 -1.96
N ASP A 528 -7.85 -0.23 -1.42
CA ASP A 528 -6.93 0.89 -1.62
C ASP A 528 -5.76 0.44 -2.52
N LEU A 529 -5.22 1.34 -3.34
CA LEU A 529 -4.02 1.10 -4.15
C LEU A 529 -2.77 1.19 -3.27
N HIS A 530 -1.78 0.33 -3.54
CA HIS A 530 -0.48 0.35 -2.86
C HIS A 530 0.68 0.45 -3.86
N PRO A 531 1.34 1.61 -3.99
CA PRO A 531 2.64 1.71 -4.65
C PRO A 531 3.70 1.04 -3.76
N MET A 532 4.16 -0.15 -4.11
CA MET A 532 5.14 -0.88 -3.29
C MET A 532 6.57 -0.46 -3.65
N HIS A 533 7.36 -0.10 -2.63
CA HIS A 533 8.74 0.36 -2.78
C HIS A 533 9.70 -0.43 -1.87
N PRO A 534 10.47 -1.40 -2.41
CA PRO A 534 11.62 -1.98 -1.73
C PRO A 534 12.87 -1.10 -1.86
N HIS A 535 13.54 -0.81 -0.75
CA HIS A 535 14.80 -0.06 -0.77
C HIS A 535 15.98 -0.93 -1.23
N GLY A 536 17.00 -0.28 -1.78
CA GLY A 536 18.32 -0.85 -2.09
C GLY A 536 18.34 -1.92 -3.17
N HIS A 537 17.19 -2.20 -3.79
CA HIS A 537 17.03 -3.21 -4.82
C HIS A 537 16.02 -2.74 -5.85
N HIS A 538 16.21 -3.19 -7.08
CA HIS A 538 15.17 -3.23 -8.08
C HIS A 538 14.59 -4.64 -8.15
N VAL A 539 13.29 -4.76 -8.37
CA VAL A 539 12.61 -6.04 -8.56
C VAL A 539 12.27 -6.26 -10.03
N GLU A 540 12.51 -7.47 -10.52
CA GLU A 540 12.17 -7.89 -11.87
C GLU A 540 10.69 -8.29 -11.92
N VAL A 541 9.87 -7.60 -12.72
CA VAL A 541 8.45 -7.90 -12.86
C VAL A 541 8.25 -9.15 -13.72
N LEU A 542 7.81 -10.25 -13.10
CA LEU A 542 7.61 -11.54 -13.78
C LEU A 542 6.22 -11.67 -14.38
N SER A 543 5.19 -11.31 -13.61
CA SER A 543 3.81 -11.36 -14.10
C SER A 543 2.87 -10.44 -13.32
N ARG A 544 1.78 -10.04 -13.97
CA ARG A 544 0.65 -9.32 -13.38
C ARG A 544 -0.64 -10.04 -13.75
N ASP A 545 -1.45 -10.39 -12.75
CA ASP A 545 -2.69 -11.14 -12.89
C ASP A 545 -2.54 -12.44 -13.70
N GLY A 546 -1.43 -13.15 -13.46
CA GLY A 546 -1.09 -14.40 -14.15
C GLY A 546 -0.69 -14.23 -15.61
N ARG A 547 -0.52 -12.99 -16.10
CA ARG A 547 -0.02 -12.70 -17.45
C ARG A 547 1.47 -12.35 -17.35
N ALA A 548 2.29 -13.07 -18.11
CA ALA A 548 3.73 -12.82 -18.18
C ALA A 548 4.02 -11.36 -18.56
N ALA A 549 4.95 -10.74 -17.83
CA ALA A 549 5.43 -9.38 -18.02
C ALA A 549 6.76 -9.37 -18.81
N ASN A 550 7.33 -8.19 -18.99
CA ASN A 550 8.54 -7.94 -19.76
C ASN A 550 9.85 -8.06 -18.96
N GLY A 551 9.81 -8.45 -17.67
CA GLY A 551 11.01 -8.52 -16.83
C GLY A 551 11.62 -7.16 -16.53
N MET A 552 10.84 -6.09 -16.63
CA MET A 552 11.33 -4.76 -16.29
C MET A 552 11.76 -4.73 -14.81
N LEU A 553 12.92 -4.12 -14.57
CA LEU A 553 13.42 -3.83 -13.24
C LEU A 553 12.81 -2.50 -12.77
N VAL A 554 12.13 -2.55 -11.63
CA VAL A 554 11.46 -1.39 -11.02
C VAL A 554 11.82 -1.32 -9.55
N ASP A 555 11.91 -0.13 -9.00
CA ASP A 555 11.98 0.04 -7.53
C ASP A 555 10.64 0.48 -6.96
N THR A 556 9.68 0.91 -7.79
CA THR A 556 8.34 1.28 -7.32
C THR A 556 7.26 0.86 -8.32
N PHE A 557 6.19 0.22 -7.85
CA PHE A 557 5.10 -0.22 -8.72
C PHE A 557 3.75 -0.27 -8.01
N ASP A 558 2.71 0.13 -8.75
CA ASP A 558 1.33 0.17 -8.28
C ASP A 558 0.68 -1.22 -8.25
N VAL A 559 0.22 -1.64 -7.07
CA VAL A 559 -0.61 -2.83 -6.90
C VAL A 559 -2.05 -2.41 -6.68
N GLU A 560 -2.88 -2.48 -7.72
CA GLU A 560 -4.29 -2.07 -7.66
C GLU A 560 -5.16 -3.07 -6.88
N PRO A 561 -6.33 -2.65 -6.36
CA PRO A 561 -7.28 -3.55 -5.71
C PRO A 561 -7.59 -4.80 -6.56
N GLY A 562 -7.43 -5.98 -5.98
CA GLY A 562 -7.69 -7.25 -6.64
C GLY A 562 -6.57 -7.78 -7.54
N GLU A 563 -5.46 -7.06 -7.67
CA GLU A 563 -4.32 -7.51 -8.47
C GLU A 563 -3.42 -8.50 -7.74
N VAL A 564 -2.74 -9.31 -8.55
CA VAL A 564 -1.66 -10.18 -8.11
C VAL A 564 -0.43 -9.90 -8.95
N TRP A 565 0.62 -9.38 -8.30
CA TRP A 565 1.93 -9.17 -8.89
C TRP A 565 2.87 -10.29 -8.45
N VAL A 566 3.71 -10.76 -9.37
CA VAL A 566 4.81 -11.66 -9.05
C VAL A 566 6.09 -10.99 -9.54
N VAL A 567 7.01 -10.76 -8.61
CA VAL A 567 8.30 -10.11 -8.88
C VAL A 567 9.45 -10.96 -8.35
N ALA A 568 10.64 -10.81 -8.93
CA ALA A 568 11.87 -11.40 -8.41
C ALA A 568 12.76 -10.31 -7.81
N LEU A 569 13.19 -10.50 -6.57
CA LEU A 569 14.25 -9.71 -5.95
C LEU A 569 15.54 -10.55 -6.00
N THR A 570 16.62 -9.97 -6.53
CA THR A 570 17.96 -10.57 -6.38
C THR A 570 18.63 -9.91 -5.19
N ALA A 571 19.07 -10.70 -4.22
CA ALA A 571 19.70 -10.19 -3.00
C ALA A 571 21.19 -9.88 -3.25
N ASP A 572 21.48 -8.83 -4.01
CA ASP A 572 22.84 -8.42 -4.41
C ASP A 572 23.38 -7.17 -3.69
N ASN A 573 22.61 -6.61 -2.75
CA ASN A 573 22.99 -5.43 -1.98
C ASN A 573 22.89 -5.71 -0.46
N PRO A 574 23.94 -6.23 0.20
CA PRO A 574 23.90 -6.62 1.61
C PRO A 574 23.50 -5.47 2.55
N GLY A 575 22.54 -5.71 3.43
CA GLY A 575 22.07 -4.68 4.36
C GLY A 575 20.81 -5.01 5.15
N LEU A 576 20.24 -3.96 5.74
CA LEU A 576 18.90 -3.96 6.31
C LEU A 576 18.10 -2.91 5.55
N TRP A 577 17.10 -3.37 4.80
CA TRP A 577 16.41 -2.55 3.81
C TRP A 577 14.95 -2.41 4.19
N MET A 578 14.46 -1.17 4.18
CA MET A 578 13.03 -0.95 4.35
C MET A 578 12.27 -1.37 3.09
N SER A 579 11.02 -1.76 3.27
CA SER A 579 10.04 -1.94 2.20
C SER A 579 8.71 -1.42 2.70
N HIS A 580 8.04 -0.60 1.90
CA HIS A 580 6.82 0.05 2.34
C HIS A 580 5.88 0.39 1.19
N CYS A 581 4.65 0.76 1.54
CA CYS A 581 3.76 1.46 0.62
C CYS A 581 4.21 2.91 0.51
N HIS A 582 4.38 3.40 -0.71
CA HIS A 582 4.80 4.78 -1.00
C HIS A 582 3.65 5.79 -0.89
N ASP A 583 2.41 5.30 -0.70
CA ASP A 583 1.39 6.12 -0.06
C ASP A 583 1.79 6.28 1.41
N LEU A 584 2.38 7.43 1.74
CA LEU A 584 2.96 7.67 3.05
C LEU A 584 1.90 7.70 4.17
N ALA A 585 0.62 7.92 3.83
CA ALA A 585 -0.46 7.76 4.80
C ALA A 585 -0.72 6.28 5.09
N HIS A 586 -0.58 5.39 4.10
CA HIS A 586 -0.67 3.95 4.29
C HIS A 586 0.55 3.40 5.06
N ALA A 587 1.76 3.92 4.79
CA ALA A 587 2.98 3.59 5.52
C ALA A 587 2.77 3.80 7.04
N VAL A 588 2.45 5.04 7.46
CA VAL A 588 2.19 5.41 8.87
C VAL A 588 1.04 4.61 9.50
N GLN A 589 0.09 4.16 8.68
CA GLN A 589 -1.02 3.31 9.14
C GLN A 589 -0.63 1.84 9.30
N GLY A 590 0.62 1.47 9.06
CA GLY A 590 1.20 0.18 9.41
C GLY A 590 1.86 -0.59 8.26
N MET A 591 1.88 -0.08 7.02
CA MET A 591 2.44 -0.79 5.86
C MET A 591 3.92 -0.45 5.61
N GLU A 592 4.73 -0.65 6.64
CA GLU A 592 6.19 -0.56 6.64
C GLU A 592 6.77 -1.84 7.21
N PHE A 593 7.84 -2.35 6.61
CA PHE A 593 8.56 -3.54 7.07
C PHE A 593 9.96 -3.57 6.47
N HIS A 594 10.68 -4.68 6.65
CA HIS A 594 12.06 -4.80 6.20
C HIS A 594 12.27 -6.05 5.37
N VAL A 595 13.33 -6.04 4.58
CA VAL A 595 14.06 -7.21 4.08
C VAL A 595 15.46 -7.14 4.69
N ALA A 596 15.91 -8.20 5.35
CA ALA A 596 17.18 -8.21 6.08
C ALA A 596 18.11 -9.30 5.56
N TYR A 597 19.40 -8.99 5.49
CA TYR A 597 20.43 -9.96 5.13
C TYR A 597 20.90 -10.73 6.36
N GLU A 598 21.13 -12.04 6.20
CA GLU A 598 21.70 -12.88 7.25
C GLU A 598 23.05 -12.31 7.72
N GLY A 599 23.22 -12.17 9.04
CA GLY A 599 24.46 -11.66 9.64
C GLY A 599 24.61 -10.14 9.65
N ILE A 600 23.64 -9.37 9.15
CA ILE A 600 23.63 -7.91 9.29
C ILE A 600 22.83 -7.49 10.53
N THR A 601 23.41 -6.57 11.31
CA THR A 601 22.81 -6.03 12.55
C THR A 601 22.67 -4.52 12.47
N THR A 602 21.77 -3.93 13.27
CA THR A 602 21.69 -2.48 13.44
C THR A 602 22.01 -2.07 14.88
N PRO A 603 22.78 -0.99 15.10
CA PRO A 603 22.95 -0.37 16.41
C PRO A 603 21.88 0.69 16.71
N TYR A 604 20.93 0.90 15.80
CA TYR A 604 19.89 1.93 15.90
C TYR A 604 18.57 1.32 16.36
N ASP A 605 17.77 2.13 17.04
CA ASP A 605 16.45 1.74 17.52
C ASP A 605 15.38 2.68 16.97
N ILE A 606 14.23 2.12 16.62
CA ILE A 606 13.03 2.87 16.26
C ILE A 606 12.39 3.44 17.54
N GLY A 607 11.91 4.68 17.45
CA GLY A 607 11.33 5.42 18.57
C GLY A 607 12.39 5.79 19.61
N GLY A 608 12.09 5.49 20.88
CA GLY A 608 13.03 5.67 21.99
C GLY A 608 13.48 7.14 22.23
N PRO A 609 14.60 7.34 22.94
CA PRO A 609 15.14 8.67 23.24
C PRO A 609 15.64 9.43 22.00
N THR A 610 16.02 8.73 20.94
CA THR A 610 16.47 9.30 19.66
C THR A 610 15.29 9.80 18.82
N GLY A 611 14.07 9.31 19.07
CA GLY A 611 12.85 9.76 18.39
C GLY A 611 12.87 9.43 16.91
N ASN A 612 13.41 8.26 16.55
CA ASN A 612 13.50 7.78 15.17
C ASN A 612 12.12 7.31 14.69
N HIS A 613 11.60 7.91 13.64
CA HIS A 613 10.30 7.56 13.06
C HIS A 613 10.41 7.62 11.53
N PRO A 614 10.42 6.47 10.83
CA PRO A 614 10.59 6.43 9.39
C PRO A 614 9.49 7.18 8.61
N ALA A 615 8.20 6.83 8.79
CA ALA A 615 7.09 7.50 8.08
C ALA A 615 6.34 8.56 8.86
#